data_AF-A0A537HPX4-F1
#
_entry.id   AF-A0A537HPX4-F1
#
_cell.length_a   1.000
_cell.length_b   1.000
_cell.length_c   1.000
_cell.angle_alpha   90.00
_cell.angle_beta   90.00
_cell.angle_gamma   90.00
#
_symmetry.space_group_name_H-M   'P 1'
#
loop_
_entity.id
_entity.type
_entity.pdbx_description
1 polymer ?
#
loop_
_entity_poly.entity_id
_entity_poly.type
_entity_poly.pdbx_seq_one_letter_code
_entity_poly.pdbx_strand_id
1 'polypeptide(L)'
;LVSTRYGQQAPVLRRRFGTRIIVLDQIIDAASLLSRTDVFVGSGGTMTVEAALLGVPAISCFPGPKPLYIRYLERKRLVKTIKSPSKITKEVLQILGNDKRREDQRRRGKRLLAWMEDPTEKLLDTLKRAQGKWELN
;
A
#
# COMPACT_ATOMS: atom_id res chain seq x y z
N LEU A 1 -8.48 -3.90 10.73
CA LEU A 1 -7.19 -3.88 11.45
C LEU A 1 -6.56 -2.50 11.26
N VAL A 2 -5.98 -1.92 12.30
CA VAL A 2 -5.46 -0.54 12.31
C VAL A 2 -4.02 -0.53 12.78
N SER A 3 -3.13 0.04 11.95
CA SER A 3 -1.73 0.28 12.31
C SER A 3 -1.55 1.74 12.72
N THR A 4 -0.78 1.98 13.78
CA THR A 4 -0.46 3.32 14.28
C THR A 4 0.99 3.65 14.04
N ARG A 5 1.28 4.92 13.71
CA ARG A 5 2.67 5.38 13.54
C ARG A 5 3.41 5.50 14.88
N TYR A 6 2.69 5.89 15.93
CA TYR A 6 3.25 6.10 17.25
C TYR A 6 2.54 5.22 18.27
N GLY A 7 3.29 4.56 19.15
CA GLY A 7 2.73 3.65 20.16
C GLY A 7 1.67 4.31 21.06
N GLN A 8 1.78 5.62 21.32
CA GLN A 8 0.81 6.38 22.11
C GLN A 8 -0.60 6.47 21.48
N GLN A 9 -0.71 6.26 20.16
CA GLN A 9 -2.01 6.27 19.47
C GLN A 9 -2.80 4.98 19.74
N ALA A 10 -2.12 3.85 19.95
CA ALA A 10 -2.77 2.55 20.09
C ALA A 10 -3.68 2.47 21.33
N PRO A 11 -3.25 2.89 22.55
CA PRO A 11 -4.13 2.93 23.72
C PRO A 11 -5.37 3.81 23.52
N VAL A 12 -5.22 4.97 22.87
CA VAL A 12 -6.34 5.90 22.60
C VAL A 12 -7.38 5.25 21.70
N LEU A 13 -6.94 4.59 20.63
CA LEU A 13 -7.84 3.89 19.71
C LEU A 13 -8.53 2.70 20.39
N ARG A 14 -7.81 1.90 21.18
CA ARG A 14 -8.39 0.77 21.92
C ARG A 14 -9.46 1.23 22.91
N ARG A 15 -9.20 2.30 23.68
CA ARG A 15 -10.18 2.88 24.60
C ARG A 15 -11.43 3.38 23.87
N ARG A 16 -11.26 4.03 22.71
CA ARG A 16 -12.38 4.62 21.97
C ARG A 16 -13.25 3.61 21.21
N PHE A 17 -12.64 2.57 20.64
CA PHE A 17 -13.32 1.66 19.72
C PHE A 17 -13.52 0.24 20.28
N GLY A 18 -12.86 -0.10 21.39
CA GLY A 18 -12.98 -1.41 22.03
C GLY A 18 -12.67 -2.54 21.06
N THR A 19 -13.53 -3.55 21.03
CA THR A 19 -13.41 -4.74 20.17
C THR A 19 -13.83 -4.54 18.72
N ARG A 20 -14.33 -3.35 18.34
CA ARG A 20 -14.73 -3.05 16.95
C ARG A 20 -13.54 -2.95 16.00
N ILE A 21 -12.34 -2.77 16.53
CA ILE A 21 -11.10 -2.72 15.77
C ILE A 21 -10.05 -3.61 16.41
N ILE A 22 -9.16 -4.15 15.59
CA ILE A 22 -7.91 -4.76 16.03
C ILE A 22 -6.81 -3.75 15.76
N VAL A 23 -6.15 -3.26 16.82
CA VAL A 23 -5.00 -2.37 16.73
C VAL A 23 -3.73 -3.20 16.79
N LEU A 24 -2.81 -2.98 15.85
CA LEU A 24 -1.51 -3.62 15.89
C LEU A 24 -0.63 -3.02 16.98
N ASP A 25 0.03 -3.86 17.77
CA ASP A 25 0.95 -3.50 18.85
C ASP A 25 2.38 -4.07 18.67
N GLN A 26 2.61 -4.84 17.61
CA GLN A 26 3.90 -5.44 17.29
C GLN A 26 4.31 -5.19 15.83
N ILE A 27 5.61 -5.37 15.56
CA ILE A 27 6.14 -5.36 14.19
C ILE A 27 5.60 -6.59 13.48
N ILE A 28 4.99 -6.38 12.31
CA ILE A 28 4.42 -7.43 11.47
C ILE A 28 5.03 -7.29 10.09
N ASP A 29 5.28 -8.43 9.43
CA ASP A 29 5.61 -8.42 8.01
C ASP A 29 4.45 -7.81 7.21
N ALA A 30 4.68 -6.59 6.73
CA ALA A 30 3.69 -5.80 6.02
C ALA A 30 3.26 -6.49 4.72
N ALA A 31 4.18 -7.16 4.01
CA ALA A 31 3.86 -7.83 2.76
C ALA A 31 2.88 -8.99 2.98
N SER A 32 3.15 -9.84 3.97
CA SER A 32 2.21 -10.90 4.37
C SER A 32 0.86 -10.36 4.80
N LEU A 33 0.83 -9.31 5.64
CA LEU A 33 -0.42 -8.68 6.08
C LEU A 33 -1.24 -8.14 4.90
N LEU A 34 -0.59 -7.41 4.00
CA LEU A 34 -1.24 -6.84 2.83
C LEU A 34 -1.74 -7.94 1.89
N SER A 35 -0.99 -9.01 1.67
CA SER A 35 -1.41 -10.12 0.80
C SER A 35 -2.71 -10.81 1.24
N ARG A 36 -3.06 -10.71 2.53
CA ARG A 36 -4.28 -11.26 3.15
C ARG A 36 -5.37 -10.21 3.39
N THR A 37 -5.16 -8.97 2.94
CA THR A 37 -6.08 -7.85 3.13
C THR A 37 -7.06 -7.75 1.95
N ASP A 38 -8.36 -7.58 2.25
CA ASP A 38 -9.38 -7.37 1.21
C ASP A 38 -9.37 -5.95 0.62
N VAL A 39 -9.15 -4.94 1.48
CA VAL A 39 -9.07 -3.52 1.10
C VAL A 39 -8.10 -2.79 2.02
N PHE A 40 -7.19 -2.00 1.44
CA PHE A 40 -6.27 -1.15 2.18
C PHE A 40 -6.71 0.32 2.14
N VAL A 41 -6.68 1.01 3.28
CA VAL A 41 -6.93 2.45 3.39
C VAL A 41 -5.77 3.09 4.13
N GLY A 42 -5.13 4.08 3.52
CA GLY A 42 -4.01 4.79 4.14
C GLY A 42 -3.80 6.18 3.55
N SER A 43 -2.89 6.96 4.11
CA SER A 43 -2.62 8.33 3.68
C SER A 43 -1.72 8.44 2.44
N GLY A 44 -1.69 7.43 1.57
CA GLY A 44 -0.89 7.45 0.36
C GLY A 44 0.61 7.27 0.56
N GLY A 45 1.06 6.64 1.65
CA GLY A 45 2.47 6.28 1.87
C GLY A 45 2.89 4.99 1.17
N THR A 46 4.04 4.43 1.53
CA THR A 46 4.62 3.21 0.92
C THR A 46 3.65 2.02 0.94
N MET A 47 3.00 1.76 2.08
CA MET A 47 2.01 0.68 2.18
C MET A 47 0.84 0.81 1.19
N THR A 48 0.50 2.03 0.76
CA THR A 48 -0.55 2.22 -0.28
C THR A 48 -0.06 1.72 -1.64
N VAL A 49 1.22 1.95 -1.94
CA VAL A 49 1.88 1.47 -3.15
C VAL A 49 2.06 -0.05 -3.10
N GLU A 50 2.56 -0.57 -1.99
CA GLU A 50 2.73 -2.01 -1.76
C GLU A 50 1.40 -2.76 -1.90
N ALA A 51 0.33 -2.28 -1.25
CA ALA A 51 -1.00 -2.87 -1.37
C ALA A 51 -1.46 -2.91 -2.85
N ALA A 52 -1.31 -1.78 -3.56
CA ALA A 52 -1.68 -1.69 -4.96
C ALA A 52 -0.90 -2.66 -5.87
N LEU A 53 0.41 -2.82 -5.64
CA LEU A 53 1.27 -3.73 -6.42
C LEU A 53 1.03 -5.20 -6.08
N LEU A 54 0.74 -5.51 -4.81
CA LEU A 54 0.27 -6.84 -4.38
C LEU A 54 -1.16 -7.15 -4.87
N GLY A 55 -1.81 -6.19 -5.55
CA GLY A 55 -3.11 -6.40 -6.16
C GLY A 55 -4.29 -6.20 -5.21
N VAL A 56 -4.05 -5.62 -4.04
CA VAL A 56 -5.07 -5.25 -3.06
C VAL A 56 -5.69 -3.91 -3.48
N PRO A 57 -7.03 -3.77 -3.46
CA PRO A 57 -7.69 -2.49 -3.65
C PRO A 57 -7.22 -1.47 -2.61
N ALA A 58 -6.64 -0.37 -3.07
CA ALA A 58 -6.02 0.63 -2.19
C ALA A 58 -6.72 2.00 -2.32
N ILE A 59 -7.05 2.60 -1.17
CA ILE A 59 -7.62 3.94 -1.07
C ILE A 59 -6.62 4.85 -0.37
N SER A 60 -6.24 5.94 -1.04
CA SER A 60 -5.49 7.03 -0.43
C SER A 60 -6.44 8.07 0.16
N CYS A 61 -6.29 8.40 1.45
CA CYS A 61 -7.02 9.46 2.11
C CYS A 61 -6.14 10.69 2.41
N PHE A 62 -5.00 10.84 1.72
CA PHE A 62 -4.09 11.96 1.95
C PHE A 62 -4.80 13.32 1.76
N PRO A 63 -4.75 14.23 2.75
CA PRO A 63 -5.45 15.51 2.67
C PRO A 63 -4.77 16.50 1.70
N GLY A 64 -3.46 16.37 1.49
CA GLY A 64 -2.66 17.28 0.68
C GLY A 64 -2.65 16.98 -0.83
N PRO A 65 -1.72 17.61 -1.57
CA PRO A 65 -1.48 17.32 -2.98
C PRO A 65 -1.09 15.85 -3.18
N LYS A 66 -1.59 15.24 -4.24
CA LYS A 66 -1.31 13.82 -4.54
C LYS A 66 0.15 13.65 -4.95
N PRO A 67 0.94 12.80 -4.26
CA PRO A 67 2.29 12.46 -4.68
C PRO A 67 2.30 11.85 -6.09
N LEU A 68 3.41 12.00 -6.82
CA LEU A 68 3.56 11.52 -8.20
C LEU A 68 3.23 10.03 -8.34
N TYR A 69 3.73 9.19 -7.42
CA TYR A 69 3.50 7.75 -7.44
C TYR A 69 2.01 7.38 -7.21
N ILE A 70 1.28 8.14 -6.37
CA ILE A 70 -0.18 7.95 -6.23
C ILE A 70 -0.90 8.33 -7.52
N ARG A 71 -0.54 9.46 -8.15
CA ARG A 71 -1.11 9.86 -9.45
C ARG A 71 -0.85 8.81 -10.53
N TYR A 72 0.34 8.20 -10.53
CA TYR A 72 0.68 7.12 -11.44
C TYR A 72 -0.22 5.89 -11.21
N LEU A 73 -0.38 5.44 -9.97
CA LEU A 73 -1.21 4.28 -9.64
C LEU A 73 -2.70 4.52 -9.87
N GLU A 74 -3.20 5.75 -9.68
CA GLU A 74 -4.55 6.13 -10.08
C GLU A 74 -4.77 5.99 -11.59
N ARG A 75 -3.81 6.43 -12.42
CA ARG A 75 -3.87 6.25 -13.88
C ARG A 75 -3.85 4.77 -14.27
N LYS A 76 -3.13 3.92 -13.53
CA LYS A 76 -3.16 2.46 -13.67
C LYS A 76 -4.42 1.81 -13.07
N ARG A 77 -5.34 2.62 -12.51
CA ARG A 77 -6.58 2.19 -11.86
C ARG A 77 -6.35 1.23 -10.70
N LEU A 78 -5.23 1.40 -9.98
CA LEU A 78 -4.85 0.58 -8.84
C LEU A 78 -5.09 1.28 -7.49
N VAL A 79 -5.09 2.62 -7.46
CA VAL A 79 -5.39 3.41 -6.27
C VAL A 79 -6.57 4.33 -6.56
N LYS A 80 -7.39 4.62 -5.55
CA LYS A 80 -8.38 5.71 -5.56
C LYS A 80 -8.06 6.72 -4.46
N THR A 81 -8.04 8.01 -4.76
CA THR A 81 -7.95 9.04 -3.71
C THR A 81 -9.34 9.49 -3.27
N ILE A 82 -9.68 9.29 -1.99
CA ILE A 82 -10.96 9.67 -1.40
C ILE A 82 -10.70 10.31 -0.04
N LYS A 83 -11.15 11.56 0.15
CA LYS A 83 -10.90 12.32 1.40
C LYS A 83 -12.03 12.22 2.43
N SER A 84 -13.25 11.94 1.98
CA SER A 84 -14.43 11.91 2.85
C SER A 84 -14.60 10.53 3.48
N PRO A 85 -14.69 10.43 4.82
CA PRO A 85 -14.89 9.15 5.50
C PRO A 85 -16.13 8.39 5.02
N SER A 86 -17.26 9.07 4.80
CA SER A 86 -18.48 8.42 4.31
C SER A 86 -18.30 7.85 2.90
N LYS A 87 -17.58 8.56 2.02
CA LYS A 87 -17.24 8.06 0.68
C LYS A 87 -16.25 6.90 0.75
N ILE A 88 -15.28 6.91 1.67
CA ILE A 88 -14.38 5.78 1.89
C ILE A 88 -15.20 4.55 2.30
N THR A 89 -16.09 4.68 3.27
CA THR A 89 -16.94 3.58 3.74
C THR A 89 -17.77 3.00 2.59
N LYS A 90 -18.43 3.85 1.79
CA LYS A 90 -19.20 3.40 0.62
C LYS A 90 -18.34 2.65 -0.39
N GLU A 91 -17.15 3.17 -0.68
CA GLU A 91 -16.21 2.55 -1.62
C GLU A 91 -15.72 1.18 -1.11
N VAL A 92 -15.39 1.08 0.18
CA VAL A 92 -14.98 -0.19 0.81
C VAL A 92 -16.09 -1.22 0.69
N LEU A 93 -17.33 -0.88 1.03
CA LEU A 93 -18.48 -1.79 0.91
C LEU A 93 -18.69 -2.26 -0.54
N GLN A 94 -18.55 -1.37 -1.52
CA GLN A 94 -18.64 -1.73 -2.94
C GLN A 94 -17.52 -2.66 -3.40
N ILE A 95 -16.32 -2.54 -2.84
CA ILE A 95 -15.20 -3.44 -3.15
C ILE A 95 -15.43 -4.82 -2.51
N LEU A 96 -15.86 -4.84 -1.25
CA LEU A 96 -16.13 -6.08 -0.52
C LEU A 96 -17.29 -6.88 -1.15
N GLY A 97 -18.31 -6.21 -1.68
CA GLY A 97 -19.43 -6.85 -2.37
C GLY A 97 -19.17 -7.24 -3.84
N ASN A 98 -17.93 -7.09 -4.35
CA ASN A 98 -17.64 -7.35 -5.77
C ASN A 98 -16.32 -8.11 -5.98
N ASP A 99 -16.42 -9.44 -6.00
CA ASP A 99 -15.27 -10.34 -6.14
C ASP A 99 -14.55 -10.18 -7.48
N LYS A 100 -15.31 -10.00 -8.58
CA LYS A 100 -14.73 -9.75 -9.92
C LYS A 100 -13.83 -8.52 -9.90
N ARG A 101 -14.26 -7.46 -9.19
CA ARG A 101 -13.49 -6.24 -9.05
C ARG A 101 -12.20 -6.45 -8.26
N ARG A 102 -12.22 -7.25 -7.19
CA ARG A 102 -11.02 -7.60 -6.42
C ARG A 102 -10.06 -8.47 -7.25
N GLU A 103 -10.59 -9.39 -8.05
CA GLU A 103 -9.76 -10.20 -8.96
C GLU A 103 -9.11 -9.37 -10.07
N ASP A 104 -9.87 -8.46 -10.68
CA ASP A 104 -9.33 -7.52 -11.68
C ASP A 104 -8.26 -6.60 -11.10
N GLN A 105 -8.41 -6.21 -9.84
CA GLN A 105 -7.38 -5.47 -9.11
C GLN A 105 -6.12 -6.32 -8.94
N ARG A 106 -6.29 -7.57 -8.50
CA ARG A 106 -5.19 -8.53 -8.32
C ARG A 106 -4.39 -8.73 -9.60
N ARG A 107 -5.08 -8.97 -10.71
CA ARG A 107 -4.49 -9.12 -12.04
C ARG A 107 -3.70 -7.89 -12.48
N ARG A 108 -4.24 -6.68 -12.27
CA ARG A 108 -3.57 -5.43 -12.64
C ARG A 108 -2.32 -5.16 -11.80
N GLY A 109 -2.40 -5.40 -10.49
CA GLY A 109 -1.27 -5.23 -9.57
C GLY A 109 -0.10 -6.14 -9.96
N LYS A 110 -0.37 -7.44 -10.08
CA LYS A 110 0.63 -8.44 -10.51
C LYS A 110 1.25 -8.10 -11.86
N ARG A 111 0.44 -7.71 -12.85
CA ARG A 111 0.94 -7.32 -14.17
C ARG A 111 1.85 -6.10 -14.11
N LEU A 112 1.50 -5.10 -13.32
CA LEU A 112 2.33 -3.91 -13.18
C LEU A 112 3.65 -4.24 -12.48
N LEU A 113 3.61 -5.03 -11.42
CA LEU A 113 4.81 -5.45 -10.68
C LEU A 113 5.74 -6.27 -11.58
N ALA A 114 5.21 -7.24 -12.32
CA ALA A 114 6.00 -8.06 -13.25
C ALA A 114 6.62 -7.28 -14.42
N TRP A 115 6.11 -6.08 -14.72
CA TRP A 115 6.68 -5.20 -15.74
C TRP A 115 7.82 -4.33 -15.19
N MET A 116 7.95 -4.17 -13.88
CA MET A 116 9.01 -3.38 -13.26
C MET A 116 10.33 -4.17 -13.24
N GLU A 117 11.45 -3.45 -13.29
CA GLU A 117 12.78 -4.05 -13.08
C GLU A 117 12.90 -4.63 -11.67
N ASP A 118 13.67 -5.71 -11.51
CA ASP A 118 14.07 -6.18 -10.19
C ASP A 118 15.12 -5.21 -9.62
N PRO A 119 14.81 -4.50 -8.51
CA PRO A 119 15.74 -3.56 -7.93
C PRO A 119 17.02 -4.24 -7.43
N THR A 120 16.97 -5.50 -7.01
CA THR A 120 18.13 -6.27 -6.56
C THR A 120 19.10 -6.48 -7.71
N GLU A 121 18.60 -6.94 -8.86
CA GLU A 121 19.41 -7.11 -10.07
C GLU A 121 20.02 -5.78 -10.51
N LYS A 122 19.22 -4.71 -10.52
CA LYS A 122 19.68 -3.39 -10.94
C LYS A 122 20.78 -2.84 -10.02
N LEU A 123 20.63 -3.04 -8.71
CA LEU A 123 21.62 -2.62 -7.72
C LEU A 123 22.92 -3.42 -7.88
N LEU A 124 22.84 -4.75 -8.02
CA LEU A 124 24.01 -5.61 -8.23
C LEU A 124 24.78 -5.22 -9.50
N ASP A 125 24.08 -4.99 -10.60
CA ASP A 125 24.69 -4.54 -11.85
C ASP A 125 25.38 -3.18 -11.70
N THR A 126 24.74 -2.27 -10.97
CA THR A 126 25.30 -0.93 -10.70
C THR A 126 26.57 -1.05 -9.85
N LEU A 127 26.55 -1.88 -8.81
CA LEU A 127 27.70 -2.11 -7.93
C LEU A 127 28.89 -2.74 -8.68
N LYS A 128 28.65 -3.77 -9.50
CA LYS A 128 29.70 -4.40 -10.33
C LYS A 128 30.36 -3.41 -11.28
N ARG A 129 29.56 -2.56 -11.95
CA ARG A 129 30.08 -1.51 -12.84
C ARG A 129 30.85 -0.43 -12.08
N ALA A 130 30.45 -0.17 -10.84
CA ALA A 130 31.11 0.80 -10.00
C ALA A 130 32.47 0.26 -9.50
N GLN A 131 32.57 -1.00 -9.07
CA GLN A 131 33.82 -1.60 -8.57
C GLN A 131 35.02 -1.44 -9.51
N GLY A 132 34.82 -1.55 -10.83
CA GLY A 132 35.88 -1.28 -11.82
C GLY A 132 36.33 0.19 -11.94
N LYS A 133 35.68 1.13 -11.24
CA LYS A 133 36.02 2.56 -11.18
C LYS A 133 36.63 2.98 -9.84
N TRP A 134 36.57 2.15 -8.81
CA TRP A 134 37.09 2.49 -7.47
C TRP A 134 38.52 1.98 -7.22
N GLU A 135 39.17 1.33 -8.21
CA GLU A 135 40.60 0.94 -8.14
C GLU A 135 41.58 2.00 -8.68
N LEU A 136 41.14 3.24 -8.88
CA LEU A 136 42.02 4.36 -9.22
C LEU A 136 41.80 5.51 -8.24
N ASN A 137 42.46 5.41 -7.08
CA ASN A 137 43.20 6.48 -6.37
C ASN A 137 43.62 5.97 -4.98
#